data_AF-A0A7J7SC02-F1
#
_entry.id   AF-A0A7J7SC02-F1
#
_cell.length_a   1.000
_cell.length_b   1.000
_cell.length_c   1.000
_cell.angle_alpha   90.00
_cell.angle_beta   90.00
_cell.angle_gamma   90.00
#
_symmetry.space_group_name_H-M   'P 1'
#
loop_
_entity.id
_entity.type
_entity.pdbx_description
1 polymer ?
#
loop_
_entity_poly.entity_id
_entity_poly.type
_entity_poly.pdbx_seq_one_letter_code
_entity_poly.pdbx_strand_id
1 'polypeptide(L)'
;MQTPLPSPVPVLRLPRGPEGLSRGFAPDGRRALLKPEVPGTPESPVVHECQESQEQRARALLRERYLRSLLAMVGRQVSFTLHEGVHVTAHFGATDVEVANFYVLQLQTPIGVQAEALLRCSDIIAYTFKL
;
A
#
# COMPACT_ATOMS: atom_id res chain seq x y z
N MET A 1 -1.37 20.45 19.68
CA MET A 1 -1.01 21.23 18.48
C MET A 1 -0.39 20.27 17.47
N GLN A 2 -1.13 19.85 16.45
CA GLN A 2 -0.66 18.88 15.46
C GLN A 2 0.04 19.65 14.34
N THR A 3 1.32 19.37 14.12
CA THR A 3 2.12 20.01 13.06
C THR A 3 1.73 19.42 11.69
N PRO A 4 1.45 20.27 10.68
CA PRO A 4 1.09 19.80 9.35
C PRO A 4 2.31 19.19 8.65
N LEU A 5 2.11 18.10 7.91
CA LEU A 5 3.16 17.47 7.09
C LEU A 5 3.51 18.41 5.91
N PRO A 6 4.78 18.80 5.72
CA PRO A 6 5.19 19.88 4.83
C PRO A 6 5.41 19.49 3.35
N SER A 7 5.11 18.26 2.94
CA SER A 7 5.22 17.87 1.54
C SER A 7 4.07 16.94 1.10
N PRO A 8 3.43 17.21 -0.06
CA PRO A 8 2.49 16.26 -0.63
C PRO A 8 3.24 14.98 -1.01
N VAL A 9 2.77 13.85 -0.49
CA VAL A 9 3.30 12.52 -0.82
C VAL A 9 3.23 12.33 -2.34
N PRO A 10 4.31 11.92 -3.02
CA PRO A 10 4.33 11.73 -4.46
C PRO A 10 3.57 10.46 -4.83
N VAL A 11 2.25 10.56 -4.81
CA VAL A 11 1.34 9.51 -5.20
C VAL A 11 1.11 9.60 -6.70
N LEU A 12 1.72 8.70 -7.48
CA LEU A 12 1.44 8.60 -8.91
C LEU A 12 0.14 7.81 -9.11
N ARG A 13 -0.85 8.42 -9.79
CA ARG A 13 -2.09 7.73 -10.18
C ARG A 13 -1.83 6.95 -11.46
N LEU A 14 -1.68 5.64 -11.35
CA LEU A 14 -1.57 4.78 -12.52
C LEU A 14 -2.94 4.68 -13.24
N PRO A 15 -2.96 4.67 -14.59
CA PRO A 15 -4.19 4.47 -15.36
C PRO A 15 -4.80 3.10 -15.04
N ARG A 16 -6.14 3.02 -15.15
CA ARG A 16 -6.88 1.79 -14.86
C ARG A 16 -6.42 0.68 -15.81
N GLY A 17 -6.12 -0.49 -15.27
CA GLY A 17 -5.87 -1.69 -16.07
C GLY A 17 -7.13 -2.18 -16.80
N PRO A 18 -6.96 -2.99 -17.87
CA PRO A 18 -8.06 -3.46 -18.72
C PRO A 18 -9.13 -4.28 -17.97
N GLU A 19 -8.76 -4.88 -16.83
CA GLU A 19 -9.65 -5.72 -16.03
C GLU A 19 -10.72 -4.93 -15.25
N GLY A 20 -10.62 -3.60 -15.16
CA GLY A 20 -11.62 -2.76 -14.49
C GLY A 20 -11.78 -2.98 -12.97
N LEU A 21 -11.05 -3.94 -12.39
CA LEU A 21 -11.14 -4.33 -10.97
C LEU A 21 -10.39 -3.39 -10.02
N SER A 22 -9.56 -2.48 -10.52
CA SER A 22 -8.93 -1.44 -9.71
C SER A 22 -10.00 -0.46 -9.21
N ARG A 23 -10.47 -0.66 -7.98
CA ARG A 23 -11.30 0.31 -7.26
C ARG A 23 -10.47 1.57 -6.99
N GLY A 24 -10.61 2.55 -7.86
CA GLY A 24 -10.15 3.91 -7.58
C GLY A 24 -10.85 4.51 -6.36
N PHE A 25 -10.39 5.69 -5.94
CA PHE A 25 -10.98 6.46 -4.86
C PHE A 25 -12.43 6.84 -5.20
N ALA A 26 -13.40 6.10 -4.67
CA ALA A 26 -14.79 6.52 -4.58
C ALA A 26 -14.97 7.22 -3.22
N PRO A 27 -15.17 8.55 -3.16
CA PRO A 27 -15.36 9.25 -1.91
C PRO A 27 -16.61 8.76 -1.16
N ASP A 28 -17.62 8.30 -1.89
CA ASP A 28 -18.88 7.75 -1.35
C ASP A 28 -18.91 6.22 -1.29
N GLY A 29 -17.83 5.56 -1.71
CA GLY A 29 -17.74 4.10 -1.71
C GLY A 29 -17.57 3.60 -0.28
N ARG A 30 -18.65 3.13 0.34
CA ARG A 30 -18.59 2.45 1.65
C ARG A 30 -17.48 1.39 1.63
N ARG A 31 -16.41 1.65 2.39
CA ARG A 31 -15.25 0.75 2.50
C ARG A 31 -15.48 -0.41 3.47
N ALA A 32 -16.57 -0.38 4.23
CA ALA A 32 -16.98 -1.45 5.10
C ALA A 32 -17.91 -2.41 4.35
N LEU A 33 -17.56 -3.70 4.35
CA LEU A 33 -18.50 -4.76 4.04
C LEU A 33 -19.59 -4.69 5.11
N LEU A 34 -20.84 -4.38 4.72
CA LEU A 34 -21.98 -4.54 5.61
C LEU A 34 -22.04 -6.03 5.97
N LYS A 35 -21.73 -6.36 7.23
CA LYS A 35 -21.90 -7.71 7.76
C LYS A 35 -23.38 -8.09 7.58
N PRO A 36 -23.73 -9.30 7.10
CA PRO A 36 -25.12 -9.68 6.93
C PRO A 36 -25.82 -9.59 8.29
N GLU A 37 -26.91 -8.83 8.39
CA GLU A 37 -27.73 -8.81 9.60
C GLU A 37 -28.28 -10.22 9.84
N VAL A 38 -27.77 -10.87 10.88
CA VAL A 38 -28.40 -12.06 11.46
C VAL A 38 -29.48 -11.54 12.42
N PRO A 39 -30.77 -11.81 12.19
CA PRO A 39 -31.82 -11.36 13.10
C PRO A 39 -31.75 -12.19 14.38
N GLY A 40 -31.30 -11.62 15.51
CA GLY A 40 -31.37 -12.34 16.77
C GLY A 40 -30.68 -11.78 18.03
N THR A 41 -29.81 -10.77 17.96
CA THR A 41 -29.10 -10.29 19.17
C THR A 41 -29.35 -8.79 19.40
N PRO A 42 -29.84 -8.36 20.59
CA PRO A 42 -29.97 -6.95 20.91
C PRO A 42 -28.59 -6.39 21.30
N GLU A 43 -27.73 -6.15 20.31
CA GLU A 43 -26.47 -5.45 20.52
C GLU A 43 -26.76 -3.94 20.48
N SER A 44 -26.61 -3.26 21.62
CA SER A 44 -26.90 -1.83 21.73
C SER A 44 -26.06 -1.01 20.72
N PRO A 45 -26.68 -0.16 19.88
CA PRO A 45 -26.01 0.52 18.76
C PRO A 45 -24.83 1.41 19.18
N VAL A 46 -24.86 1.96 20.40
CA VAL A 46 -23.83 2.87 20.94
C VAL A 46 -22.49 2.17 21.21
N VAL A 47 -22.51 0.89 21.58
CA VAL A 47 -21.27 0.13 21.89
C VAL A 47 -20.54 -0.27 20.60
N HIS A 48 -21.29 -0.56 19.55
CA HIS A 48 -20.78 -0.99 18.25
C HIS A 48 -20.08 0.16 17.50
N GLU A 49 -20.63 1.37 17.54
CA GLU A 49 -20.00 2.59 16.97
C GLU A 49 -18.69 2.96 17.68
N CYS A 50 -18.60 2.73 18.99
CA CYS A 50 -17.40 3.00 19.76
C CYS A 50 -16.25 2.05 19.38
N GLN A 51 -16.55 0.76 19.19
CA GLN A 51 -15.58 -0.23 18.75
C GLN A 51 -15.13 0.02 17.30
N GLU A 52 -16.05 0.28 16.37
CA GLU A 52 -15.71 0.60 14.98
C GLU A 52 -14.80 1.85 14.89
N SER A 53 -15.11 2.90 15.66
CA SER A 53 -14.28 4.11 15.74
C SER A 53 -12.86 3.81 16.23
N GLN A 54 -12.71 2.94 17.23
CA GLN A 54 -11.38 2.52 17.72
C GLN A 54 -10.62 1.72 16.65
N GLU A 55 -11.28 0.79 15.95
CA GLU A 55 -10.67 0.06 14.84
C GLU A 55 -10.23 0.98 13.71
N GLN A 56 -11.05 1.98 13.33
CA GLN A 56 -10.68 2.94 12.30
C GLN A 56 -9.47 3.78 12.70
N ARG A 57 -9.38 4.20 13.97
CA ARG A 57 -8.18 4.89 14.49
C ARG A 57 -6.95 4.00 14.44
N ALA A 58 -7.09 2.72 14.80
CA ALA A 58 -5.99 1.76 14.72
C ALA A 58 -5.54 1.53 13.26
N ARG A 59 -6.48 1.36 12.32
CA ARG A 59 -6.19 1.25 10.88
C ARG A 59 -5.47 2.49 10.36
N ALA A 60 -5.92 3.68 10.74
CA ALA A 60 -5.29 4.94 10.34
C ALA A 60 -3.85 5.04 10.86
N LEU A 61 -3.61 4.72 12.14
CA LEU A 61 -2.27 4.75 12.74
C LEU A 61 -1.31 3.76 12.07
N LEU A 62 -1.77 2.53 11.81
CA LEU A 62 -0.97 1.52 11.11
C LEU A 62 -0.66 1.95 9.68
N ARG A 63 -1.66 2.50 8.97
CA ARG A 63 -1.49 3.00 7.61
C ARG A 63 -0.51 4.18 7.58
N GLU A 64 -0.59 5.10 8.52
CA GLU A 64 0.34 6.23 8.64
C GLU A 64 1.78 5.76 8.83
N ARG A 65 2.02 4.80 9.73
CA ARG A 65 3.36 4.21 9.94
C ARG A 65 3.87 3.50 8.69
N TYR A 66 3.01 2.76 8.01
CA TYR A 66 3.35 2.10 6.75
C TYR A 66 3.71 3.11 5.65
N LEU A 67 2.92 4.17 5.48
CA LEU A 67 3.23 5.21 4.49
C LEU A 67 4.54 5.93 4.80
N ARG A 68 4.87 6.16 6.08
CA ARG A 68 6.17 6.71 6.48
C ARG A 68 7.33 5.77 6.15
N SER A 69 7.16 4.45 6.25
CA SER A 69 8.23 3.51 5.87
C SER A 69 8.44 3.49 4.35
N LEU A 70 7.38 3.61 3.54
CA LEU A 70 7.48 3.77 2.09
C LEU A 70 8.23 5.07 1.72
N LEU A 71 7.89 6.17 2.39
CA LEU A 71 8.58 7.45 2.18
C LEU A 71 10.08 7.34 2.52
N ALA A 72 10.42 6.61 3.59
CA ALA A 72 11.81 6.40 3.97
C ALA A 72 12.62 5.58 2.94
N MET A 73 11.97 4.80 2.07
CA MET A 73 12.63 4.04 1.00
C MET A 73 13.00 4.88 -0.23
N VAL A 74 12.41 6.07 -0.42
CA VAL A 74 12.59 6.88 -1.65
C VAL A 74 14.07 7.17 -1.91
N GLY A 75 14.54 6.82 -3.11
CA GLY A 75 15.93 7.02 -3.54
C GLY A 75 16.93 6.01 -2.97
N ARG A 76 16.47 5.02 -2.19
CA ARG A 76 17.34 3.99 -1.61
C ARG A 76 17.32 2.72 -2.44
N GLN A 77 18.39 1.95 -2.32
CA GLN A 77 18.40 0.58 -2.84
C GLN A 77 17.54 -0.32 -1.96
N VAL A 78 16.67 -1.09 -2.62
CA VAL A 78 15.77 -2.06 -2.01
C VAL A 78 16.02 -3.42 -2.65
N SER A 79 16.12 -4.44 -1.81
CA SER A 79 16.20 -5.84 -2.23
C SER A 79 14.80 -6.45 -2.23
N PHE A 80 14.41 -7.09 -3.33
CA PHE A 80 13.14 -7.78 -3.47
C PHE A 80 13.38 -9.28 -3.59
N THR A 81 12.57 -10.06 -2.88
CA THR A 81 12.44 -11.51 -3.08
C THR A 81 11.18 -11.73 -3.91
N LEU A 82 11.37 -12.31 -5.10
CA LEU A 82 10.30 -12.65 -6.04
C LEU A 82 10.01 -14.15 -5.99
N HIS A 83 9.00 -14.60 -6.75
CA HIS A 83 8.74 -16.03 -6.96
C HIS A 83 9.94 -16.76 -7.58
N GLU A 84 9.93 -18.08 -7.49
CA GLU A 84 11.00 -18.97 -7.99
C GLU A 84 12.39 -18.70 -7.36
N GLY A 85 12.41 -18.10 -6.16
CA GLY A 85 13.65 -17.82 -5.43
C GLY A 85 14.51 -16.72 -6.07
N VAL A 86 13.94 -15.92 -6.98
CA VAL A 86 14.65 -14.84 -7.65
C VAL A 86 14.82 -13.65 -6.70
N HIS A 87 16.06 -13.17 -6.57
CA HIS A 87 16.41 -12.00 -5.77
C HIS A 87 16.89 -10.90 -6.69
N VAL A 88 16.29 -9.72 -6.57
CA VAL A 88 16.64 -8.54 -7.37
C VAL A 88 16.88 -7.34 -6.48
N THR A 89 17.73 -6.42 -6.94
CA THR A 89 17.97 -5.14 -6.26
C THR A 89 17.64 -3.99 -7.20
N ALA A 90 17.06 -2.92 -6.67
CA ALA A 90 16.76 -1.74 -7.47
C ALA A 90 16.70 -0.49 -6.59
N HIS A 91 16.77 0.69 -7.19
CA HIS A 91 16.50 1.93 -6.48
C HIS A 91 14.99 2.17 -6.46
N PHE A 92 14.42 2.32 -5.26
CA PHE A 92 13.00 2.59 -5.12
C PHE A 92 12.68 4.02 -5.55
N GLY A 93 11.79 4.14 -6.54
CA GLY A 93 11.28 5.41 -7.02
C GLY A 93 9.96 5.76 -6.35
N ALA A 94 8.93 4.95 -6.60
CA ALA A 94 7.58 5.22 -6.12
C ALA A 94 6.74 3.95 -5.98
N THR A 95 5.57 4.08 -5.35
CA THR A 95 4.52 3.07 -5.34
C THR A 95 3.16 3.73 -5.57
N ASP A 96 2.18 2.96 -6.04
CA ASP A 96 0.80 3.42 -6.19
C ASP A 96 0.08 3.52 -4.83
N VAL A 97 -1.10 4.14 -4.83
CA VAL A 97 -1.89 4.38 -3.61
C VAL A 97 -2.16 3.09 -2.85
N GLU A 98 -2.53 2.05 -3.57
CA GLU A 98 -2.90 0.76 -2.99
C GLU A 98 -1.67 -0.10 -2.66
N VAL A 99 -0.47 0.36 -3.04
CA VAL A 99 0.79 -0.37 -2.90
C VAL A 99 0.75 -1.73 -3.57
N ALA A 100 0.07 -1.77 -4.72
CA ALA A 100 -0.01 -2.91 -5.60
C ALA A 100 1.16 -2.94 -6.60
N ASN A 101 1.92 -1.85 -6.76
CA ASN A 101 3.02 -1.78 -7.71
C ASN A 101 4.19 -0.93 -7.19
N PHE A 102 5.42 -1.34 -7.51
CA PHE A 102 6.66 -0.65 -7.16
C PHE A 102 7.37 -0.18 -8.44
N TYR A 103 7.44 1.13 -8.63
CA TYR A 103 8.26 1.74 -9.66
C TYR A 103 9.70 1.84 -9.17
N VAL A 104 10.61 1.22 -9.92
CA VAL A 104 12.03 1.11 -9.54
C VAL A 104 12.94 1.47 -10.71
N LEU A 105 14.12 1.97 -10.36
CA LEU A 105 15.18 2.32 -11.29
C LEU A 105 16.34 1.35 -11.15
N GLN A 106 17.05 1.10 -12.25
CA GLN A 106 18.26 0.27 -12.29
C GLN A 106 18.02 -1.11 -11.64
N LEU A 107 16.96 -1.79 -12.08
CA LEU A 107 16.61 -3.12 -11.59
C LEU A 107 17.69 -4.12 -12.04
N GLN A 108 18.47 -4.60 -11.08
CA GLN A 108 19.48 -5.64 -11.27
C GLN A 108 18.80 -7.01 -11.27
N THR A 109 18.80 -7.66 -12.43
CA THR A 109 18.34 -9.04 -12.61
C THR A 109 19.53 -9.95 -12.90
N PRO A 110 19.39 -11.29 -12.80
CA PRO A 110 20.45 -12.21 -13.17
C PRO A 110 20.93 -12.10 -14.63
N ILE A 111 20.09 -11.59 -15.53
CA ILE A 111 20.36 -11.51 -16.97
C ILE A 111 20.92 -10.13 -17.35
N GLY A 112 20.70 -9.11 -16.52
CA GLY A 112 21.20 -7.77 -16.78
C GLY A 112 20.48 -6.69 -15.98
N VAL A 113 20.75 -5.43 -16.36
CA VAL A 113 20.18 -4.25 -15.70
C VAL A 113 19.07 -3.68 -16.57
N GLN A 114 17.87 -3.56 -15.99
CA GLN A 114 16.77 -2.84 -16.61
C GLN A 114 16.70 -1.42 -16.05
N ALA A 115 16.78 -0.42 -16.92
CA ALA A 115 16.88 0.99 -16.53
C ALA A 115 15.68 1.46 -15.68
N GLU A 116 14.47 1.08 -16.08
CA GLU A 116 13.23 1.39 -15.37
C GLU A 116 12.31 0.16 -15.41
N ALA A 117 11.66 -0.15 -14.28
CA ALA A 117 10.78 -1.29 -14.18
C ALA A 117 9.60 -1.03 -13.23
N LEU A 118 8.50 -1.74 -13.46
CA LEU A 118 7.35 -1.80 -12.57
C LEU A 118 7.23 -3.22 -12.03
N LEU A 119 7.53 -3.41 -10.75
CA LEU A 119 7.34 -4.69 -10.07
C LEU A 119 5.91 -4.74 -9.51
N ARG A 120 5.12 -5.73 -9.91
CA ARG A 120 3.76 -5.93 -9.39
C ARG A 120 3.83 -6.58 -8.02
N CYS A 121 2.93 -6.21 -7.12
CA CYS A 121 2.85 -6.80 -5.78
C CYS A 121 2.59 -8.32 -5.84
N SER A 122 1.91 -8.82 -6.88
CA SER A 122 1.73 -10.26 -7.10
C SER A 122 3.04 -11.02 -7.31
N ASP A 123 4.07 -10.33 -7.80
CA ASP A 123 5.36 -10.93 -8.12
C ASP A 123 6.33 -10.88 -6.93
N ILE A 124 6.04 -10.05 -5.91
CA ILE A 124 6.90 -9.78 -4.75
C ILE A 124 6.42 -10.59 -3.55
N ILE A 125 7.33 -11.35 -2.95
CA ILE A 125 7.10 -12.04 -1.67
C ILE A 125 7.49 -11.12 -0.51
N ALA A 126 8.63 -10.45 -0.62
CA ALA A 126 9.15 -9.55 0.41
C ALA A 126 10.07 -8.49 -0.18
N TYR A 127 10.27 -7.40 0.56
CA TYR A 127 11.28 -6.39 0.25
C TYR A 127 12.00 -5.92 1.52
N THR A 128 13.28 -5.56 1.39
CA THR A 128 14.13 -5.12 2.51
C THR A 128 14.99 -3.95 2.07
N PHE A 129 15.18 -2.99 2.96
CA PHE A 129 16.05 -1.83 2.73
C PHE A 129 16.71 -1.39 4.04
N LYS A 130 17.80 -0.63 3.93
CA LYS A 130 18.48 -0.03 5.08
C LYS A 130 18.04 1.42 5.26
N LEU A 131 17.63 1.76 6.48
CA LEU A 131 17.32 3.13 6.93
C LEU A 131 18.58 3.97 7.12
#